data_AF-A0A2D7TE91-F1
#
_entry.id   AF-A0A2D7TE91-F1
#
_cell.length_a   1.000
_cell.length_b   1.000
_cell.length_c   1.000
_cell.angle_alpha   90.00
_cell.angle_beta   90.00
_cell.angle_gamma   90.00
#
_symmetry.space_group_name_H-M   'P 1'
#
loop_
_entity.id
_entity.type
_entity.pdbx_description
1 polymer ?
#
loop_
_entity_poly.entity_id
_entity_poly.type
_entity_poly.pdbx_seq_one_letter_code
_entity_poly.pdbx_strand_id
1 'polypeptide(L)'
;MSIFIISCDNSDNSSNVIVKIYGYAEYDCTENKYRLLKETPMIPFLKVDKWYSQKQFHEAHYEDTIKPFKDMPMSEDSLKKIAPTLELSNQFLYEFTRGVDCENPKDILF
;
A
#
# COMPACT_ATOMS: atom_id res chain seq x y z
N MET A 1 -6.52 21.39 -33.57
CA MET A 1 -6.87 22.26 -32.44
C MET A 1 -7.68 21.39 -31.49
N SER A 2 -7.00 20.81 -30.49
CA SER A 2 -7.58 19.80 -29.60
C SER A 2 -8.19 20.50 -28.39
N ILE A 3 -9.46 20.21 -28.12
CA ILE A 3 -10.15 20.65 -26.91
C ILE A 3 -10.19 19.43 -25.99
N PHE A 4 -9.31 19.41 -24.99
CA PHE A 4 -9.38 18.43 -23.90
C PHE A 4 -10.46 18.88 -22.94
N ILE A 5 -11.56 18.15 -22.90
CA ILE A 5 -12.63 18.33 -21.92
C ILE A 5 -12.13 17.68 -20.63
N ILE A 6 -11.65 18.48 -19.69
CA ILE A 6 -11.36 18.02 -18.33
C ILE A 6 -12.72 17.86 -17.64
N SER A 7 -13.17 16.62 -17.51
CA SER A 7 -14.32 16.28 -16.70
C SER A 7 -13.90 16.35 -15.23
N CYS A 8 -14.20 17.48 -14.57
CA CYS A 8 -14.17 17.56 -13.11
C CYS A 8 -15.41 16.82 -12.59
N ASP A 9 -15.23 15.57 -12.17
CA ASP A 9 -16.29 14.81 -11.50
C ASP A 9 -16.30 15.22 -10.01
N ASN A 10 -17.35 15.91 -9.60
CA ASN A 10 -17.60 16.31 -8.23
C ASN A 10 -18.48 15.24 -7.56
N SER A 11 -17.89 14.34 -6.79
CA SER A 11 -18.62 13.59 -5.76
C SER A 11 -17.80 13.52 -4.47
N ASP A 12 -18.34 14.17 -3.45
CA ASP A 12 -17.94 14.19 -2.04
C ASP A 12 -16.66 14.94 -1.64
N ASN A 13 -16.87 15.81 -0.65
CA ASN A 13 -16.08 16.99 -0.35
C ASN A 13 -14.95 16.69 0.65
N SER A 14 -14.09 15.74 0.31
CA SER A 14 -12.69 15.71 0.76
C SER A 14 -11.84 15.42 -0.46
N SER A 15 -11.19 16.44 -1.02
CA SER A 15 -10.16 16.20 -2.03
C SER A 15 -9.03 15.44 -1.33
N ASN A 16 -9.03 14.11 -1.44
CA ASN A 16 -7.99 13.29 -0.83
C ASN A 16 -6.63 13.77 -1.33
N VAL A 17 -5.71 13.99 -0.40
CA VAL A 17 -4.35 14.43 -0.71
C VAL A 17 -3.54 13.18 -1.08
N ILE A 18 -3.43 12.93 -2.38
CA ILE A 18 -2.73 11.76 -2.92
C ILE A 18 -1.32 12.17 -3.36
N VAL A 19 -0.32 11.50 -2.83
CA VAL A 19 1.09 11.63 -3.22
C VAL A 19 1.47 10.44 -4.10
N LYS A 20 2.00 10.70 -5.29
CA LYS A 20 2.55 9.66 -6.17
C LYS A 20 3.99 9.36 -5.79
N ILE A 21 4.31 8.07 -5.75
CA ILE A 21 5.62 7.55 -5.35
C ILE A 21 6.24 6.89 -6.58
N TYR A 22 7.21 7.58 -7.19
CA TYR A 22 8.00 7.16 -8.35
C TYR A 22 7.16 6.62 -9.53
N GLY A 23 5.88 7.00 -9.62
CA GLY A 23 4.94 6.53 -10.65
C GLY A 23 4.61 5.03 -10.60
N TYR A 24 4.91 4.32 -9.50
CA TYR A 24 4.52 2.91 -9.30
C TYR A 24 3.55 2.71 -8.13
N ALA A 25 3.44 3.67 -7.22
CA ALA A 25 2.54 3.61 -6.07
C ALA A 25 1.97 4.99 -5.74
N GLU A 26 0.96 5.00 -4.89
CA GLU A 26 0.30 6.18 -4.35
C GLU A 26 0.08 6.03 -2.85
N TYR A 27 0.15 7.15 -2.14
CA TYR A 27 -0.21 7.25 -0.74
C TYR A 27 -1.27 8.34 -0.55
N ASP A 28 -2.36 7.98 0.11
CA ASP A 28 -3.44 8.88 0.50
C ASP A 28 -3.14 9.41 1.90
N CYS A 29 -2.75 10.69 1.99
CA CYS A 29 -2.47 11.39 3.24
C CYS A 29 -3.73 11.73 4.06
N THR A 30 -4.91 11.69 3.44
CA THR A 30 -6.19 11.94 4.11
C THR A 30 -6.65 10.70 4.86
N GLU A 31 -6.57 9.53 4.21
CA GLU A 31 -7.05 8.27 4.76
C GLU A 31 -5.94 7.35 5.31
N ASN A 32 -4.68 7.72 5.15
CA ASN A 32 -3.50 6.91 5.47
C ASN A 32 -3.54 5.53 4.81
N LYS A 33 -3.76 5.54 3.50
CA LYS A 33 -3.86 4.33 2.67
C LYS A 33 -2.77 4.30 1.60
N TYR A 34 -2.31 3.11 1.28
CA TYR A 34 -1.31 2.85 0.26
C TYR A 34 -1.91 2.05 -0.89
N ARG A 35 -1.48 2.31 -2.12
CA ARG A 35 -1.91 1.58 -3.31
C ARG A 35 -0.77 1.42 -4.30
N LEU A 36 -0.70 0.25 -4.93
CA LEU A 36 0.14 0.03 -6.10
C LEU A 36 -0.58 0.46 -7.37
N LEU A 37 0.14 1.15 -8.25
CA LEU A 37 -0.28 1.44 -9.63
C LEU A 37 0.29 0.44 -10.63
N LYS A 38 1.36 -0.27 -10.26
CA LYS A 38 2.04 -1.27 -11.10
C LYS A 38 2.45 -2.46 -10.25
N GLU A 39 2.42 -3.65 -10.83
CA GLU A 39 2.95 -4.85 -10.18
C GLU A 39 4.46 -4.68 -9.95
N THR A 40 4.94 -5.20 -8.82
CA THR A 40 6.36 -5.20 -8.48
C THR A 40 6.75 -6.47 -7.75
N PRO A 41 7.93 -7.06 -8.04
CA PRO A 41 8.44 -8.20 -7.30
C PRO A 41 8.70 -7.92 -5.82
N MET A 42 8.80 -6.65 -5.41
CA MET A 42 9.11 -6.28 -4.01
C MET A 42 7.95 -6.53 -3.05
N ILE A 43 6.71 -6.40 -3.52
CA ILE A 43 5.47 -6.56 -2.73
C ILE A 43 4.43 -7.32 -3.56
N PRO A 44 4.69 -8.60 -3.88
CA PRO A 44 3.87 -9.41 -4.79
C PRO A 44 2.50 -9.76 -4.18
N PHE A 45 2.32 -9.53 -2.89
CA PHE A 45 1.09 -9.84 -2.14
C PHE A 45 0.02 -8.74 -2.23
N LEU A 46 0.34 -7.59 -2.81
CA LEU A 46 -0.63 -6.51 -3.04
C LEU A 46 -1.20 -6.56 -4.45
N LYS A 47 -2.48 -6.23 -4.57
CA LYS A 47 -3.17 -6.07 -5.85
C LYS A 47 -3.02 -4.64 -6.33
N VAL A 48 -2.79 -4.47 -7.63
CA VAL A 48 -2.78 -3.17 -8.30
C VAL A 48 -4.16 -2.51 -8.18
N ASP A 49 -4.17 -1.18 -8.10
CA ASP A 49 -5.34 -0.32 -8.01
C ASP A 49 -6.25 -0.52 -6.78
N LYS A 50 -5.85 -1.35 -5.83
CA LYS A 50 -6.52 -1.50 -4.52
C LYS A 50 -5.86 -0.65 -3.45
N TRP A 51 -6.66 0.11 -2.70
CA TRP A 51 -6.22 0.81 -1.49
C TRP A 51 -6.12 -0.14 -0.30
N TYR A 52 -5.03 0.00 0.46
CA TYR A 52 -4.75 -0.75 1.68
C TYR A 52 -4.51 0.21 2.83
N SER A 53 -5.31 0.11 3.90
CA SER A 53 -4.93 0.68 5.19
C SER A 53 -3.73 -0.09 5.77
N GLN A 54 -3.06 0.47 6.79
CA GLN A 54 -1.99 -0.24 7.50
C GLN A 54 -2.40 -1.64 7.97
N LYS A 55 -3.62 -1.78 8.50
CA LYS A 55 -4.18 -3.07 8.91
C LYS A 55 -4.32 -4.04 7.73
N GLN A 56 -4.88 -3.59 6.61
CA GLN A 56 -5.04 -4.42 5.42
C GLN A 56 -3.70 -4.79 4.77
N PHE A 57 -2.72 -3.90 4.84
CA PHE A 57 -1.35 -4.19 4.42
C PHE A 57 -0.74 -5.30 5.28
N HIS A 58 -0.87 -5.21 6.61
CA HIS A 58 -0.42 -6.25 7.52
C HIS A 58 -1.11 -7.59 7.27
N GLU A 59 -2.44 -7.61 7.08
CA GLU A 59 -3.19 -8.83 6.77
C GLU A 59 -2.69 -9.49 5.47
N ALA A 60 -2.49 -8.69 4.41
CA ALA A 60 -1.96 -9.21 3.14
C ALA A 60 -0.52 -9.75 3.28
N HIS A 61 0.35 -9.04 3.99
CA HIS A 61 1.73 -9.46 4.25
C HIS A 61 1.77 -10.75 5.10
N TYR A 62 0.89 -10.85 6.11
CA TYR A 62 0.73 -12.02 6.95
C TYR A 62 0.28 -13.23 6.11
N GLU A 63 -0.82 -13.09 5.37
CA GLU A 63 -1.40 -14.15 4.54
C GLU A 63 -0.40 -14.71 3.54
N ASP A 64 0.36 -13.83 2.87
CA ASP A 64 1.39 -14.24 1.90
C ASP A 64 2.55 -14.96 2.57
N THR A 65 3.02 -14.48 3.73
CA THR A 65 4.11 -15.11 4.49
C THR A 65 3.75 -16.52 4.94
N ILE A 66 2.51 -16.73 5.41
CA ILE A 66 2.08 -18.05 5.90
C ILE A 66 1.58 -18.98 4.80
N LYS A 67 1.25 -18.46 3.61
CA LYS A 67 0.69 -19.24 2.49
C LYS A 67 1.52 -20.48 2.13
N PRO A 68 2.86 -20.45 2.08
CA PRO A 68 3.66 -21.64 1.79
C PRO A 68 3.52 -22.76 2.83
N PHE A 69 3.06 -22.44 4.04
CA PHE A 69 3.03 -23.37 5.18
C PHE A 69 1.63 -23.92 5.48
N LYS A 70 0.59 -23.51 4.73
CA LYS A 70 -0.81 -23.89 5.00
C LYS A 70 -1.07 -25.40 4.98
N ASP A 71 -0.35 -26.15 4.15
CA ASP A 71 -0.49 -27.61 4.02
C ASP A 71 0.54 -28.39 4.86
N MET A 72 1.38 -27.69 5.62
CA MET A 72 2.38 -28.31 6.49
C MET A 72 1.80 -28.60 7.88
N PRO A 73 2.23 -29.68 8.56
CA PRO A 73 1.79 -29.98 9.93
C PRO A 73 2.48 -29.06 10.96
N MET A 74 2.33 -27.75 10.79
CA MET A 74 2.87 -26.74 11.70
C MET A 74 1.82 -26.32 12.72
N SER A 75 2.25 -26.15 13.97
CA SER A 75 1.41 -25.55 15.01
C SER A 75 1.21 -24.05 14.75
N GLU A 76 0.10 -23.51 15.24
CA GLU A 76 -0.16 -22.06 15.21
C GLU A 76 0.98 -21.26 15.85
N ASP A 77 1.58 -21.77 16.93
CA ASP A 77 2.71 -21.10 17.59
C ASP A 77 3.97 -21.07 16.71
N SER A 78 4.19 -22.10 15.89
CA SER A 78 5.27 -22.09 14.92
C SER A 78 4.98 -21.10 13.79
N LEU A 79 3.73 -21.03 13.32
CA LEU A 79 3.30 -20.05 12.32
C LEU A 79 3.43 -18.60 12.82
N LYS A 80 3.10 -18.33 14.10
CA LYS A 80 3.27 -17.00 14.71
C LYS A 80 4.73 -16.54 14.77
N LYS A 81 5.69 -17.47 14.86
CA LYS A 81 7.13 -17.13 14.89
C LYS A 81 7.69 -16.73 13.53
N ILE A 82 7.07 -17.19 12.44
CA ILE A 82 7.48 -16.85 11.07
C ILE A 82 6.67 -15.70 10.49
N ALA A 83 5.42 -15.55 10.94
CA ALA A 83 4.54 -14.53 10.43
C ALA A 83 5.02 -13.13 10.85
N PRO A 84 4.86 -12.12 9.98
CA PRO A 84 5.25 -10.77 10.31
C PRO A 84 4.38 -10.24 11.45
N THR A 85 4.99 -9.48 12.35
CA THR A 85 4.24 -8.69 13.33
C THR A 85 3.60 -7.48 12.64
N LEU A 86 2.64 -6.84 13.32
CA LEU A 86 2.09 -5.57 12.87
C LEU A 86 3.20 -4.51 12.77
N GLU A 87 4.09 -4.46 13.75
CA GLU A 87 5.23 -3.53 13.77
C GLU A 87 6.14 -3.74 12.55
N LEU A 88 6.53 -4.99 12.26
CA LEU A 88 7.37 -5.31 11.11
C LEU A 88 6.68 -4.94 9.79
N SER A 89 5.37 -5.20 9.69
CA SER A 89 4.58 -4.83 8.51
C SER A 89 4.50 -3.32 8.31
N ASN A 90 4.34 -2.57 9.40
CA ASN A 90 4.32 -1.11 9.36
C ASN A 90 5.68 -0.52 9.01
N GLN A 91 6.77 -1.09 9.54
CA GLN A 91 8.12 -0.69 9.15
C GLN A 91 8.37 -0.96 7.67
N PHE A 92 7.90 -2.10 7.16
CA PHE A 92 8.04 -2.41 5.74
C PHE A 92 7.25 -1.44 4.86
N LEU A 93 6.02 -1.11 5.23
CA LEU A 93 5.23 -0.08 4.55
C LEU A 93 5.90 1.29 4.61
N TYR A 94 6.47 1.66 5.76
CA TYR A 94 7.19 2.92 5.95
C TYR A 94 8.33 3.08 4.94
N GLU A 95 9.10 2.03 4.65
CA GLU A 95 10.17 2.12 3.66
C GLU A 95 9.64 2.41 2.25
N PHE A 96 8.44 1.92 1.88
CA PHE A 96 7.82 2.24 0.59
C PHE A 96 7.23 3.64 0.52
N THR A 97 6.81 4.18 1.66
CA THR A 97 6.26 5.54 1.75
C THR A 97 7.30 6.54 2.25
N ARG A 98 8.57 6.12 2.33
CA ARG A 98 9.65 6.96 2.85
C ARG A 98 9.85 8.14 1.92
N GLY A 99 9.69 9.35 2.46
CA GLY A 99 9.74 10.60 1.71
C GLY A 99 8.37 11.20 1.41
N VAL A 100 7.28 10.51 1.72
CA VAL A 100 5.95 11.14 1.74
C VAL A 100 5.89 12.12 2.91
N ASP A 101 5.71 13.39 2.59
CA ASP A 101 5.46 14.47 3.54
C ASP A 101 4.01 14.93 3.39
N CYS A 102 3.15 14.49 4.30
CA CYS A 102 1.73 14.86 4.26
C CYS A 102 1.47 16.32 4.73
N GLU A 103 2.43 16.97 5.39
CA GLU A 103 2.33 18.39 5.75
C GLU A 103 2.65 19.28 4.55
N ASN A 104 3.50 18.80 3.63
CA ASN A 104 3.86 19.48 2.38
C ASN A 104 3.81 18.49 1.19
N PRO A 105 2.60 18.08 0.75
CA PRO A 105 2.42 16.98 -0.19
C PRO A 105 3.02 17.31 -1.55
N LYS A 106 3.97 16.46 -1.99
CA LYS A 106 4.60 16.52 -3.30
C LYS A 106 4.83 15.12 -3.81
N ASP A 107 4.59 14.93 -5.10
CA ASP A 107 4.94 13.69 -5.78
C ASP A 107 6.46 13.44 -5.68
N ILE A 108 6.82 12.20 -5.39
CA ILE A 108 8.20 11.74 -5.32
C ILE A 108 8.58 11.23 -6.71
N LEU A 109 9.56 11.87 -7.34
CA LEU A 109 9.99 11.61 -8.72
C LEU A 109 11.39 10.94 -8.76
N PHE A 110 11.73 10.35 -9.91
CA PHE A 110 13.08 9.83 -10.21
C PHE A 110 14.06 10.95 -10.60
#